data_AF-A0A7C4ZRG3-F1
#
_entry.id   AF-A0A7C4ZRG3-F1
#
_cell.length_a   1.000
_cell.length_b   1.000
_cell.length_c   1.000
_cell.angle_alpha   90.00
_cell.angle_beta   90.00
_cell.angle_gamma   90.00
#
_symmetry.space_group_name_H-M   'P 1'
#
loop_
_entity.id
_entity.type
_entity.pdbx_description
1 polymer ?
#
loop_
_entity_poly.entity_id
_entity_poly.type
_entity_poly.pdbx_seq_one_letter_code
_entity_poly.pdbx_strand_id
1 'polypeptide(L)'
;MQWVLTLNNAFETLRTKVDSLNVLVIGDVMIDEYHYCKVERKTPEGPFLVWELQEVRKELGGAGNLARNLATLGATVTLAGVVGDGIPQELAQRYGIKTIFSAANDGRPTTTKRRFIDNETKVLLAREDIESKNPISRETVSGIVARIKEKYDVLILSDYAKGLFWKETIPISSSVKAALKIADSKPQNAGFFKDVDVIKMNFKEFAEVAKNFGYNVENTNSSVEQVGKELLKQFSNDFLITRSENGISYISSSGVFHSPVQVKEVVDITGAGDTVCAMFAVARAVGLDIPTSLHLSNLAASIAVSRRGTVSVTLDEVEGLINSEKRKIVSLEELKEITKKLRTNGKKIVFTNGCFDILHHGHLYFLSEAKSLGDILIVGLNSDAGVRKLKGEGRPRMPQHARAELLAALSTVDYVVIFDNDTAESLVDELKPEIYVKGKDYKMEALPEARIVQSYGGKTILIDLRTEKGKKISSRDFR
;
A
#
# COMPACT_ATOMS: atom_id res chain seq x y z
N MET A 1 -18.95 -11.55 -2.38
CA MET A 1 -19.77 -11.30 -1.19
C MET A 1 -18.89 -11.70 -0.04
N GLN A 2 -18.31 -12.89 -0.10
CA GLN A 2 -17.42 -13.35 0.96
C GLN A 2 -16.15 -12.50 1.09
N TRP A 3 -15.47 -12.00 0.05
CA TRP A 3 -14.21 -11.26 0.27
C TRP A 3 -14.42 -9.82 0.72
N VAL A 4 -15.41 -9.07 0.22
CA VAL A 4 -15.71 -7.71 0.74
C VAL A 4 -16.53 -7.75 2.02
N LEU A 5 -17.39 -8.76 2.25
CA LEU A 5 -17.93 -8.98 3.60
C LEU A 5 -16.80 -9.40 4.55
N THR A 6 -15.85 -10.24 4.14
CA THR A 6 -14.68 -10.58 4.96
C THR A 6 -13.79 -9.36 5.17
N LEU A 7 -13.58 -8.50 4.17
CA LEU A 7 -12.78 -7.28 4.30
C LEU A 7 -13.47 -6.26 5.21
N ASN A 8 -14.77 -6.06 5.08
CA ASN A 8 -15.53 -5.19 6.00
C ASN A 8 -15.56 -5.79 7.41
N ASN A 9 -15.82 -7.09 7.57
CA ASN A 9 -15.79 -7.74 8.87
C ASN A 9 -14.38 -7.70 9.50
N ALA A 10 -13.33 -7.86 8.69
CA ALA A 10 -11.95 -7.73 9.10
C ALA A 10 -11.62 -6.28 9.50
N PHE A 11 -12.07 -5.31 8.71
CA PHE A 11 -11.90 -3.90 9.00
C PHE A 11 -12.66 -3.48 10.26
N GLU A 12 -13.89 -3.94 10.46
CA GLU A 12 -14.65 -3.76 11.70
C GLU A 12 -13.97 -4.42 12.90
N THR A 13 -13.38 -5.61 12.71
CA THR A 13 -12.56 -6.26 13.75
C THR A 13 -11.35 -5.40 14.11
N LEU A 14 -10.69 -4.78 13.14
CA LEU A 14 -9.60 -3.83 13.37
C LEU A 14 -10.12 -2.60 14.13
N ARG A 15 -11.17 -1.95 13.64
CA ARG A 15 -11.74 -0.72 14.21
C ARG A 15 -12.17 -0.89 15.67
N THR A 16 -12.77 -2.04 16.00
CA THR A 16 -13.28 -2.33 17.35
C THR A 16 -12.22 -2.80 18.34
N LYS A 17 -11.02 -3.16 17.88
CA LYS A 17 -9.96 -3.70 18.75
C LYS A 17 -8.68 -2.88 18.77
N VAL A 18 -8.47 -1.98 17.82
CA VAL A 18 -7.22 -1.21 17.69
C VAL A 18 -6.92 -0.38 18.92
N ASP A 19 -7.95 0.17 19.58
CA ASP A 19 -7.85 1.00 20.78
C ASP A 19 -7.32 0.25 22.00
N SER A 20 -7.57 -1.06 22.05
CA SER A 20 -7.06 -1.96 23.08
C SER A 20 -5.59 -2.37 22.87
N LEU A 21 -5.01 -2.12 21.69
CA LEU A 21 -3.63 -2.49 21.39
C LEU A 21 -2.64 -1.58 22.09
N ASN A 22 -1.68 -2.19 22.78
CA ASN A 22 -0.51 -1.52 23.32
C ASN A 22 0.69 -1.76 22.40
N VAL A 23 1.17 -0.70 21.76
CA VAL A 23 2.26 -0.75 20.79
C VAL A 23 3.47 0.00 21.31
N LEU A 24 4.63 -0.65 21.28
CA LEU A 24 5.92 -0.06 21.59
C LEU A 24 6.71 0.18 20.30
N VAL A 25 7.11 1.42 20.06
CA VAL A 25 8.07 1.76 19.02
C VAL A 25 9.40 2.10 19.69
N ILE A 26 10.46 1.36 19.38
CA ILE A 26 11.83 1.74 19.75
C ILE A 26 12.55 2.14 18.48
N GLY A 27 13.15 3.33 18.43
CA GLY A 27 13.86 3.71 17.21
C GLY A 27 14.57 5.04 17.23
N ASP A 28 15.13 5.36 16.07
CA ASP A 28 15.77 6.65 15.83
C ASP A 28 14.70 7.75 15.75
N VAL A 29 14.54 8.49 16.85
CA VAL A 29 13.60 9.61 16.96
C VAL A 29 14.21 10.84 16.28
N MET A 30 13.42 11.49 15.41
CA MET A 30 13.84 12.71 14.74
C MET A 30 12.74 13.76 14.69
N ILE A 31 13.12 14.99 14.39
CA ILE A 31 12.21 16.11 14.12
C ILE A 31 12.26 16.41 12.62
N ASP A 32 11.12 16.32 11.95
CA ASP A 32 10.96 16.88 10.60
C ASP A 32 10.56 18.35 10.76
N GLU A 33 11.43 19.26 10.29
CA GLU A 33 11.26 20.71 10.43
C GLU A 33 11.07 21.33 9.04
N TYR A 34 9.92 21.95 8.81
CA TYR A 34 9.54 22.57 7.54
C TYR A 34 9.53 24.09 7.69
N HIS A 35 10.37 24.75 6.92
CA HIS A 35 10.50 26.20 6.83
C HIS A 35 9.85 26.63 5.52
N TYR A 36 8.65 27.22 5.60
CA TYR A 36 7.96 27.76 4.44
C TYR A 36 8.45 29.18 4.18
N CYS A 37 9.03 29.36 3.00
CA CYS A 37 9.73 30.57 2.62
C CYS A 37 9.07 31.22 1.40
N LYS A 38 9.11 32.54 1.32
CA LYS A 38 8.79 33.28 0.09
C LYS A 38 10.08 33.69 -0.60
N VAL A 39 10.33 33.17 -1.80
CA VAL A 39 11.52 33.53 -2.59
C VAL A 39 11.37 34.96 -3.10
N GLU A 40 12.29 35.86 -2.72
CA GLU A 40 12.23 37.27 -3.14
C GLU A 40 13.01 37.53 -4.41
N ARG A 41 14.28 37.09 -4.44
CA ARG A 41 15.23 37.41 -5.50
C ARG A 41 16.41 36.44 -5.50
N LYS A 42 17.20 36.49 -6.56
CA LYS A 42 18.57 35.95 -6.55
C LYS A 42 19.51 36.95 -5.86
N THR A 43 20.48 36.44 -5.10
CA THR A 43 21.52 37.29 -4.48
C THR A 43 22.60 37.68 -5.51
N PRO A 44 23.21 38.88 -5.42
CA PRO A 44 24.41 39.20 -6.21
C PRO A 44 25.64 38.36 -5.80
N GLU A 45 25.61 37.67 -4.65
CA GLU A 45 26.72 36.87 -4.12
C GLU A 45 26.94 35.53 -4.85
N GLY A 46 26.04 35.12 -5.76
CA GLY A 46 26.16 33.88 -6.50
C GLY A 46 24.81 33.33 -7.00
N PRO A 47 24.74 32.05 -7.38
CA PRO A 47 23.51 31.42 -7.90
C PRO A 47 22.48 31.11 -6.79
N PHE A 48 22.53 31.81 -5.65
CA PHE A 48 21.70 31.52 -4.49
C PHE A 48 20.43 32.38 -4.46
N LEU A 49 19.46 31.92 -3.68
CA LEU A 49 18.18 32.60 -3.48
C LEU A 49 18.21 33.34 -2.14
N VAL A 50 17.59 34.52 -2.12
CA VAL A 50 17.19 35.22 -0.90
C VAL A 50 15.70 34.97 -0.70
N TRP A 51 15.33 34.52 0.48
CA TRP A 51 13.94 34.26 0.83
C TRP A 51 13.59 34.81 2.21
N GLU A 52 12.32 35.15 2.39
CA GLU A 52 11.74 35.50 3.68
C GLU A 52 11.13 34.24 4.31
N LEU A 53 11.43 33.96 5.58
CA LEU A 53 10.79 32.87 6.32
C LEU A 53 9.39 33.29 6.76
N GLN A 54 8.36 32.56 6.32
CA GLN A 54 6.96 32.87 6.64
C GLN A 54 6.41 32.00 7.77
N GLU A 55 6.73 30.71 7.77
CA GLU A 55 6.19 29.75 8.74
C GLU A 55 7.22 28.66 9.04
N VAL A 56 7.28 28.21 10.29
CA VAL A 56 8.03 27.02 10.71
C VAL A 56 7.07 26.00 11.31
N ARG A 57 7.03 24.81 10.72
CA ARG A 57 6.28 23.67 11.24
C ARG A 57 7.23 22.56 11.66
N LYS A 58 7.00 21.99 12.84
CA LYS A 58 7.78 20.86 13.38
C LYS A 58 6.87 19.67 13.63
N GLU A 59 7.31 18.51 13.19
CA GLU A 59 6.60 17.24 13.35
C GLU A 59 7.57 16.15 13.82
N LEU A 60 7.01 15.10 14.43
CA LEU A 60 7.77 13.88 14.68
C LEU A 60 8.13 13.20 13.37
N GLY A 61 9.43 12.95 13.17
CA GLY A 61 9.95 12.16 12.08
C GLY A 61 10.50 10.82 12.56
N GLY A 62 10.79 9.94 11.62
CA GLY A 62 11.43 8.66 11.87
C GLY A 62 10.58 7.72 12.70
N ALA A 63 11.15 7.14 13.75
CA ALA A 63 10.41 6.34 14.72
C ALA A 63 9.20 7.11 15.28
N GLY A 64 9.31 8.43 15.40
CA GLY A 64 8.21 9.30 15.81
C GLY A 64 7.09 9.40 14.79
N ASN A 65 7.39 9.42 13.48
CA ASN A 65 6.36 9.41 12.44
C ASN A 65 5.60 8.08 12.40
N LEU A 66 6.31 6.97 12.61
CA LEU A 66 5.71 5.66 12.74
C LEU A 66 4.78 5.58 13.97
N ALA A 67 5.25 6.08 15.12
CA ALA A 67 4.43 6.15 16.34
C ALA A 67 3.18 7.03 16.15
N ARG A 68 3.30 8.15 15.42
CA ARG A 68 2.16 8.98 15.05
C ARG A 68 1.16 8.24 14.18
N ASN A 69 1.62 7.48 13.18
CA ASN A 69 0.73 6.67 12.34
C ASN A 69 -0.05 5.65 13.18
N LEU A 70 0.61 4.96 14.10
CA LEU A 70 -0.05 4.02 15.02
C LEU A 70 -1.08 4.69 15.94
N ALA A 71 -0.75 5.86 16.50
CA ALA A 71 -1.65 6.61 17.36
C ALA A 71 -2.87 7.13 16.58
N THR A 72 -2.68 7.64 15.37
CA THR A 72 -3.77 8.08 14.49
C THR A 72 -4.70 6.93 14.08
N LEU A 73 -4.19 5.71 13.97
CA LEU A 73 -5.00 4.51 13.75
C LEU A 73 -5.79 4.08 14.99
N GLY A 74 -5.53 4.69 16.16
CA GLY A 74 -6.27 4.47 17.41
C GLY A 74 -5.52 3.68 18.48
N ALA A 75 -4.32 3.16 18.22
CA ALA A 75 -3.60 2.33 19.18
C ALA A 75 -3.03 3.15 20.35
N THR A 76 -2.85 2.50 21.51
CA THR A 76 -2.09 3.07 22.63
C THR A 76 -0.61 2.91 22.37
N VAL A 77 0.12 4.02 22.16
CA VAL A 77 1.52 3.98 21.70
C VAL A 77 2.48 4.48 22.78
N THR A 78 3.57 3.72 22.98
CA THR A 78 4.78 4.16 23.68
C THR A 78 5.93 4.29 22.68
N LEU A 79 6.56 5.46 22.62
CA LEU A 79 7.73 5.74 21.79
C LEU A 79 9.00 5.84 22.64
N ALA A 80 9.98 4.99 22.36
CA ALA A 80 11.24 4.92 23.06
C ALA A 80 12.42 5.18 22.11
N GLY A 81 13.45 5.83 22.62
CA GLY A 81 14.61 6.18 21.81
C GLY A 81 15.56 7.14 22.52
N VAL A 82 16.58 7.57 21.78
CA VAL A 82 17.54 8.56 22.28
C VAL A 82 17.28 9.90 21.59
N VAL A 83 17.23 10.96 22.38
CA VAL A 83 17.02 12.33 21.93
C VAL A 83 18.08 13.24 22.58
N GLY A 84 18.47 14.29 21.87
CA GLY A 84 19.24 15.39 22.44
C GLY A 84 18.31 16.57 22.75
N ASP A 85 18.76 17.77 22.41
CA ASP A 85 17.98 19.00 22.60
C ASP A 85 16.71 19.07 21.71
N GLY A 86 15.77 19.92 22.09
CA GLY A 86 14.57 20.22 21.30
C GLY A 86 13.27 19.77 21.95
N ILE A 87 12.25 19.51 21.14
CA ILE A 87 10.86 19.29 21.58
C ILE A 87 10.24 17.92 21.22
N PRO A 88 10.99 16.81 21.08
CA PRO A 88 10.39 15.52 20.68
C PRO A 88 9.33 15.03 21.67
N GLN A 89 9.51 15.31 22.96
CA GLN A 89 8.55 15.00 24.02
C GLN A 89 7.22 15.73 23.84
N GLU A 90 7.27 17.05 23.60
CA GLU A 90 6.08 17.87 23.40
C GLU A 90 5.34 17.46 22.12
N LEU A 91 6.08 17.17 21.05
CA LEU A 91 5.48 16.70 19.79
C LEU A 91 4.80 15.34 19.98
N ALA A 92 5.37 14.42 20.75
CA ALA A 92 4.73 13.14 21.09
C ALA A 92 3.44 13.33 21.90
N GLN A 93 3.45 14.24 22.87
CA GLN A 93 2.29 14.52 23.72
C GLN A 93 1.09 15.06 22.92
N ARG A 94 1.31 15.82 21.84
CA ARG A 94 0.23 16.29 20.94
C ARG A 94 -0.60 15.16 20.34
N TYR A 95 0.00 13.97 20.22
CA TYR A 95 -0.65 12.77 19.67
C TYR A 95 -1.01 11.75 20.75
N GLY A 96 -0.94 12.11 22.03
CA GLY A 96 -1.21 11.19 23.15
C GLY A 96 -0.20 10.06 23.30
N ILE A 97 0.99 10.18 22.70
CA ILE A 97 2.02 9.13 22.71
C ILE A 97 2.80 9.20 24.02
N LYS A 98 2.86 8.08 24.75
CA LYS A 98 3.75 7.91 25.91
C LYS A 98 5.19 7.85 25.43
N THR A 99 6.15 8.31 26.23
CA THR A 99 7.56 8.32 25.81
C THR A 99 8.49 7.68 26.84
N ILE A 100 9.56 7.06 26.33
CA ILE A 100 10.69 6.57 27.12
C ILE A 100 11.97 7.06 26.42
N PHE A 101 12.31 8.31 26.68
CA PHE A 101 13.49 8.94 26.10
C PHE A 101 14.70 8.91 27.02
N SER A 102 15.89 8.79 26.44
CA SER A 102 17.16 9.01 27.12
C SER A 102 17.97 10.05 26.36
N ALA A 103 18.76 10.84 27.07
CA ALA A 103 19.89 11.53 26.45
C ALA A 103 21.06 10.55 26.29
N ALA A 104 21.90 10.77 25.28
CA ALA A 104 23.22 10.14 25.22
C ALA A 104 24.28 11.06 25.80
N ASN A 105 25.28 10.48 26.46
CA ASN A 105 26.35 11.22 27.14
C ASN A 105 27.44 11.77 26.20
N ASP A 106 27.22 11.70 24.87
CA ASP A 106 28.18 12.11 23.83
C ASP A 106 27.85 13.48 23.21
N GLY A 107 26.85 14.20 23.74
CA GLY A 107 26.44 15.51 23.24
C GLY A 107 25.75 15.47 21.88
N ARG A 108 25.27 14.30 21.42
CA ARG A 108 24.56 14.22 20.14
C ARG A 108 23.31 15.11 20.13
N PRO A 109 23.03 15.81 19.02
CA PRO A 109 21.78 16.54 18.86
C PRO A 109 20.61 15.58 18.64
N THR A 110 19.38 16.03 18.89
CA THR A 110 18.20 15.35 18.32
C THR A 110 18.29 15.42 16.81
N THR A 111 18.20 14.26 16.15
CA THR A 111 18.23 14.19 14.69
C THR A 111 17.14 15.10 14.13
N THR A 112 17.51 16.09 13.31
CA THR A 112 16.57 17.06 12.74
C THR A 112 16.76 17.13 11.24
N LYS A 113 15.65 17.01 10.50
CA LYS A 113 15.58 17.10 9.05
C LYS A 113 14.91 18.42 8.67
N ARG A 114 15.72 19.46 8.50
CA ARG A 114 15.22 20.80 8.18
C ARG A 114 15.09 20.96 6.67
N ARG A 115 13.91 21.34 6.22
CA ARG A 115 13.53 21.50 4.81
C ARG A 115 13.03 22.92 4.59
N PHE A 116 13.66 23.64 3.67
CA PHE A 116 13.23 24.96 3.24
C PHE A 116 12.39 24.80 1.97
N ILE A 117 11.15 25.25 2.00
CA ILE A 117 10.16 25.01 0.94
C ILE A 117 9.62 26.36 0.49
N ASP A 118 9.60 26.60 -0.81
CA ASP A 118 8.90 27.76 -1.36
C ASP A 118 7.39 27.62 -1.11
N ASN A 119 6.80 28.59 -0.41
CA ASN A 119 5.41 28.54 -0.03
C ASN A 119 4.46 28.68 -1.23
N GLU A 120 4.88 29.36 -2.31
CA GLU A 120 4.04 29.53 -3.50
C GLU A 120 4.12 28.30 -4.41
N THR A 121 5.33 27.90 -4.80
CA THR A 121 5.53 26.79 -5.76
C THR A 121 5.55 25.40 -5.11
N LYS A 122 5.69 25.33 -3.78
CA LYS A 122 5.88 24.09 -3.00
C LYS A 122 7.13 23.30 -3.41
N VAL A 123 8.12 23.97 -3.99
CA VAL A 123 9.42 23.38 -4.34
C VAL A 123 10.34 23.34 -3.12
N LEU A 124 11.06 22.23 -2.94
CA LEU A 124 12.11 22.12 -1.92
C LEU A 124 13.32 22.96 -2.38
N LEU A 125 13.64 24.01 -1.64
CA LEU A 125 14.74 24.94 -1.91
C LEU A 125 16.07 24.42 -1.37
N ALA A 126 16.06 23.95 -0.13
CA ALA A 126 17.25 23.46 0.56
C ALA A 126 16.88 22.44 1.64
N ARG A 127 17.86 21.61 2.03
CA ARG A 127 17.74 20.67 3.13
C ARG A 127 19.01 20.67 3.97
N GLU A 128 18.83 20.71 5.28
CA GLU A 128 19.87 20.61 6.28
C GLU A 128 19.56 19.44 7.23
N ASP A 129 20.54 18.55 7.40
CA ASP A 129 20.43 17.39 8.28
C ASP A 129 21.35 17.60 9.49
N ILE A 130 20.76 17.81 10.66
CA ILE A 130 21.47 17.91 11.95
C ILE A 130 21.40 16.55 12.60
N GLU A 131 22.48 15.78 12.59
CA GLU A 131 22.46 14.39 13.06
C GLU A 131 23.82 13.86 13.51
N SER A 132 23.78 12.81 14.33
CA SER A 132 24.92 11.93 14.58
C SER A 132 24.57 10.53 14.10
N LYS A 133 25.56 9.84 13.50
CA LYS A 133 25.46 8.43 13.11
C LYS A 133 26.31 7.52 14.00
N ASN A 134 26.98 8.09 15.00
CA ASN A 134 27.86 7.34 15.88
C ASN A 134 27.05 6.33 16.70
N PRO A 135 27.55 5.10 16.89
CA PRO A 135 26.91 4.10 17.72
C PRO A 135 26.57 4.64 19.12
N ILE A 136 25.35 4.38 19.58
CA ILE A 136 24.93 4.68 20.95
C ILE A 136 25.45 3.60 21.87
N SER A 137 25.91 4.00 23.07
CA SER A 137 26.45 3.09 24.07
C SER A 137 25.40 2.06 24.54
N ARG A 138 25.85 0.85 24.85
CA ARG A 138 24.98 -0.23 25.34
C ARG A 138 24.28 0.15 26.64
N GLU A 139 24.94 0.92 27.49
CA GLU A 139 24.44 1.39 28.79
C GLU A 139 23.23 2.33 28.58
N THR A 140 23.34 3.26 27.62
CA THR A 140 22.25 4.18 27.27
C THR A 140 21.03 3.42 26.76
N VAL A 141 21.23 2.47 25.84
CA VAL A 141 20.13 1.66 25.30
C VAL A 141 19.53 0.74 26.37
N SER A 142 20.36 0.14 27.24
CA SER A 142 19.89 -0.69 28.36
C SER A 142 19.07 0.12 29.36
N GLY A 143 19.40 1.39 29.60
CA GLY A 143 18.63 2.29 30.44
C GLY A 143 17.24 2.64 29.87
N ILE A 144 17.08 2.62 28.54
CA ILE A 144 15.76 2.70 27.90
C ILE A 144 14.99 1.41 28.18
N VAL A 145 15.61 0.25 27.89
CA VAL A 145 14.96 -1.06 28.04
C VAL A 145 14.54 -1.34 29.49
N ALA A 146 15.35 -0.95 30.48
CA ALA A 146 15.03 -1.13 31.90
C ALA A 146 13.77 -0.37 32.36
N ARG A 147 13.35 0.66 31.62
CA ARG A 147 12.11 1.41 31.88
C ARG A 147 10.89 0.81 31.19
N ILE A 148 11.08 -0.19 30.33
CA ILE A 148 10.01 -0.92 29.65
C ILE A 148 9.51 -2.02 30.61
N LYS A 149 8.36 -1.79 31.24
CA LYS A 149 7.81 -2.69 32.28
C LYS A 149 6.59 -3.49 31.83
N GLU A 150 5.96 -3.09 30.74
CA GLU A 150 4.68 -3.62 30.29
C GLU A 150 4.89 -4.69 29.20
N LYS A 151 3.91 -5.60 29.08
CA LYS A 151 3.79 -6.48 27.92
C LYS A 151 3.13 -5.67 26.81
N TYR A 152 3.65 -5.76 25.59
CA TYR A 152 3.07 -5.12 24.43
C TYR A 152 2.42 -6.14 23.51
N ASP A 153 1.44 -5.71 22.73
CA ASP A 153 0.88 -6.51 21.65
C ASP A 153 1.82 -6.49 20.45
N VAL A 154 2.41 -5.31 20.19
CA VAL A 154 3.36 -5.09 19.09
C VAL A 154 4.61 -4.36 19.59
N LEU A 155 5.77 -4.83 19.16
CA LEU A 155 7.04 -4.09 19.19
C LEU A 155 7.46 -3.76 17.77
N ILE A 156 7.76 -2.49 17.49
CA ILE A 156 8.40 -2.08 16.23
C ILE A 156 9.75 -1.44 16.51
N LEU A 157 10.79 -1.94 15.87
CA LEU A 157 12.16 -1.44 15.89
C LEU A 157 12.38 -0.62 14.62
N SER A 158 12.49 0.70 14.76
CA SER A 158 12.49 1.62 13.61
C SER A 158 13.88 2.21 13.39
N ASP A 159 14.63 1.59 12.48
CA ASP A 159 16.04 1.87 12.19
C ASP A 159 16.20 2.88 11.05
N TYR A 160 16.80 4.03 11.35
CA TYR A 160 17.20 5.04 10.36
C TYR A 160 18.73 5.19 10.29
N ALA A 161 19.47 4.24 10.86
CA ALA A 161 20.92 4.26 10.96
C ALA A 161 21.47 5.54 11.62
N LYS A 162 20.87 5.97 12.73
CA LYS A 162 21.36 7.09 13.58
C LYS A 162 22.10 6.63 14.84
N GLY A 163 22.46 5.35 14.85
CA GLY A 163 23.35 4.75 15.86
C GLY A 163 22.63 4.07 17.01
N LEU A 164 21.29 4.12 17.10
CA LEU A 164 20.56 3.32 18.08
C LEU A 164 20.69 1.83 17.80
N PHE A 165 20.58 1.45 16.53
CA PHE A 165 20.71 0.06 16.08
C PHE A 165 22.05 -0.19 15.40
N TRP A 166 22.80 -1.09 16.01
CA TRP A 166 24.02 -1.70 15.48
C TRP A 166 24.17 -3.08 16.13
N LYS A 167 25.14 -3.89 15.69
CA LYS A 167 25.28 -5.31 16.06
C LYS A 167 25.15 -5.59 17.57
N GLU A 168 25.61 -4.68 18.42
CA GLU A 168 25.64 -4.82 19.88
C GLU A 168 24.36 -4.36 20.59
N THR A 169 23.51 -3.55 19.94
CA THR A 169 22.26 -3.03 20.52
C THR A 169 21.01 -3.64 19.88
N ILE A 170 21.10 -4.20 18.68
CA ILE A 170 19.96 -4.88 18.05
C ILE A 170 19.35 -6.02 18.89
N PRO A 171 20.13 -6.80 19.69
CA PRO A 171 19.57 -7.79 20.60
C PRO A 171 18.62 -7.24 21.69
N ILE A 172 18.34 -5.93 21.74
CA ILE A 172 17.32 -5.39 22.67
C ILE A 172 15.93 -5.98 22.43
N SER A 173 15.66 -6.45 21.21
CA SER A 173 14.37 -7.03 20.83
C SER A 173 14.04 -8.28 21.66
N SER A 174 15.04 -9.05 22.08
CA SER A 174 14.89 -10.25 22.92
C SER A 174 14.47 -9.90 24.35
N SER A 175 14.86 -8.72 24.84
CA SER A 175 14.55 -8.23 26.19
C SER A 175 13.12 -7.69 26.34
N VAL A 176 12.42 -7.48 25.23
CA VAL A 176 11.05 -6.93 25.22
C VAL A 176 10.05 -8.04 24.90
N LYS A 177 9.03 -8.18 25.75
CA LYS A 177 7.93 -9.12 25.56
C LYS A 177 6.84 -8.46 24.69
N ALA A 178 6.73 -8.93 23.45
CA ALA A 178 5.66 -8.55 22.53
C ALA A 178 5.11 -9.78 21.80
N ALA A 179 3.83 -9.76 21.43
CA ALA A 179 3.20 -10.85 20.67
C ALA A 179 3.59 -10.82 19.18
N LEU A 180 3.83 -9.64 18.63
CA LEU A 180 4.37 -9.41 17.29
C LEU A 180 5.56 -8.45 17.37
N LYS A 181 6.65 -8.78 16.69
CA LYS A 181 7.88 -7.98 16.61
C LYS A 181 8.23 -7.68 15.16
N ILE A 182 8.37 -6.41 14.83
CA ILE A 182 8.71 -5.95 13.49
C ILE A 182 9.98 -5.10 13.55
N ALA A 183 10.90 -5.30 12.62
CA ALA A 183 12.03 -4.39 12.40
C ALA A 183 11.86 -3.68 11.06
N ASP A 184 11.70 -2.36 11.06
CA ASP A 184 11.87 -1.51 9.88
C ASP A 184 13.37 -1.19 9.77
N SER A 185 14.08 -2.03 9.01
CA SER A 185 15.55 -2.13 9.08
C SER A 185 16.23 -1.41 7.94
N LYS A 186 17.41 -0.83 8.20
CA LYS A 186 18.36 -0.49 7.13
C LYS A 186 19.17 -1.71 6.66
N PRO A 187 19.66 -1.74 5.41
CA PRO A 187 20.30 -2.91 4.82
C PRO A 187 21.48 -3.44 5.63
N GLN A 188 22.33 -2.54 6.14
CA GLN A 188 23.50 -2.90 6.93
C GLN A 188 23.17 -3.59 8.27
N ASN A 189 21.95 -3.40 8.78
CA ASN A 189 21.53 -3.92 10.07
C ASN A 189 20.59 -5.14 9.96
N ALA A 190 20.02 -5.39 8.78
CA ALA A 190 18.97 -6.40 8.58
C ALA A 190 19.37 -7.79 9.12
N GLY A 191 20.60 -8.23 8.86
CA GLY A 191 21.11 -9.54 9.28
C GLY A 191 21.29 -9.72 10.80
N PHE A 192 21.21 -8.65 11.59
CA PHE A 192 21.34 -8.72 13.05
C PHE A 192 19.99 -8.87 13.77
N PHE A 193 18.86 -8.55 13.12
CA PHE A 193 17.51 -8.64 13.70
C PHE A 193 17.01 -10.10 13.73
N LYS A 194 17.59 -10.93 14.60
CA LYS A 194 17.24 -12.36 14.68
C LYS A 194 15.95 -12.65 15.44
N ASP A 195 15.66 -11.86 16.48
CA ASP A 195 14.54 -12.10 17.39
C ASP A 195 13.29 -11.24 17.06
N VAL A 196 13.02 -11.04 15.76
CA VAL A 196 11.81 -10.37 15.26
C VAL A 196 11.04 -11.29 14.33
N ASP A 197 9.73 -11.11 14.20
CA ASP A 197 8.90 -11.95 13.33
C ASP A 197 9.00 -11.47 11.87
N VAL A 198 9.03 -10.14 11.67
CA VAL A 198 9.00 -9.52 10.34
C VAL A 198 10.10 -8.48 10.20
N ILE A 199 10.85 -8.54 9.10
CA ILE A 199 11.74 -7.46 8.65
C ILE A 199 11.04 -6.71 7.52
N LYS A 200 10.76 -5.43 7.75
CA LYS A 200 10.19 -4.51 6.78
C LYS A 200 11.30 -3.72 6.11
N MET A 201 11.23 -3.61 4.78
CA MET A 201 12.17 -2.88 3.94
C MET A 201 11.45 -2.30 2.72
N ASN A 202 12.01 -1.27 2.10
CA ASN A 202 11.63 -0.93 0.73
C ASN A 202 12.40 -1.79 -0.30
N PHE A 203 11.99 -1.76 -1.57
CA PHE A 203 12.62 -2.56 -2.61
C PHE A 203 14.12 -2.28 -2.78
N LYS A 204 14.56 -1.02 -2.69
CA LYS A 204 15.99 -0.67 -2.82
C LYS A 204 16.80 -1.27 -1.67
N GLU A 205 16.26 -1.19 -0.45
CA GLU A 205 16.87 -1.79 0.74
C GLU A 205 16.91 -3.32 0.65
N PHE A 206 15.81 -3.95 0.22
CA PHE A 206 15.76 -5.40 -0.04
C PHE A 206 16.78 -5.82 -1.11
N ALA A 207 16.92 -5.04 -2.19
CA ALA A 207 17.90 -5.30 -3.25
C ALA A 207 19.34 -5.16 -2.76
N GLU A 208 19.62 -4.20 -1.88
CA GLU A 208 20.92 -4.04 -1.25
C GLU A 208 21.25 -5.22 -0.32
N VAL A 209 20.28 -5.66 0.49
CA VAL A 209 20.43 -6.89 1.30
C VAL A 209 20.66 -8.09 0.38
N ALA A 210 19.85 -8.30 -0.65
CA ALA A 210 20.00 -9.40 -1.60
C ALA A 210 21.41 -9.43 -2.23
N LYS A 211 21.94 -8.26 -2.60
CA LYS A 211 23.28 -8.11 -3.16
C LYS A 211 24.37 -8.56 -2.19
N ASN A 212 24.22 -8.28 -0.89
CA ASN A 212 25.17 -8.74 0.14
C ASN A 212 25.22 -10.27 0.28
N PHE A 213 24.17 -10.96 -0.17
CA PHE A 213 24.11 -12.43 -0.24
C PHE A 213 24.38 -12.99 -1.66
N GLY A 214 24.84 -12.15 -2.60
CA GLY A 214 25.20 -12.57 -3.94
C GLY A 214 24.03 -12.69 -4.93
N TYR A 215 22.87 -12.11 -4.61
CA TYR A 215 21.70 -12.10 -5.48
C TYR A 215 21.48 -10.74 -6.13
N ASN A 216 21.07 -10.73 -7.40
CA ASN A 216 20.51 -9.56 -8.05
C ASN A 216 18.99 -9.72 -8.14
N VAL A 217 18.25 -8.65 -7.85
CA VAL A 217 16.79 -8.67 -7.86
C VAL A 217 16.25 -7.55 -8.73
N GLU A 218 15.28 -7.89 -9.57
CA GLU A 218 14.47 -6.94 -10.34
C GLU A 218 13.17 -6.67 -9.61
N ASN A 219 12.54 -5.49 -9.81
CA ASN A 219 11.30 -5.15 -9.13
C ASN A 219 10.06 -5.84 -9.72
N THR A 220 10.16 -7.13 -10.05
CA THR A 220 9.05 -7.96 -10.54
C THR A 220 8.62 -8.95 -9.46
N ASN A 221 7.35 -9.38 -9.49
CA ASN A 221 6.83 -10.35 -8.49
C ASN A 221 7.68 -11.63 -8.48
N SER A 222 7.97 -12.17 -9.67
CA SER A 222 8.75 -13.40 -9.81
C SER A 222 10.18 -13.27 -9.27
N SER A 223 10.87 -12.15 -9.55
CA SER A 223 12.26 -11.97 -9.11
C SER A 223 12.33 -11.76 -7.59
N VAL A 224 11.45 -10.92 -7.04
CA VAL A 224 11.33 -10.68 -5.60
C VAL A 224 10.95 -11.96 -4.84
N GLU A 225 10.00 -12.74 -5.36
CA GLU A 225 9.62 -14.04 -4.78
C GLU A 225 10.80 -15.02 -4.76
N GLN A 226 11.48 -15.20 -5.89
CA GLN A 226 12.60 -16.13 -6.00
C GLN A 226 13.73 -15.77 -5.04
N VAL A 227 14.18 -14.50 -5.06
CA VAL A 227 15.27 -14.04 -4.21
C VAL A 227 14.87 -14.04 -2.74
N GLY A 228 13.64 -13.64 -2.42
CA GLY A 228 13.14 -13.66 -1.05
C GLY A 228 13.09 -15.06 -0.46
N LYS A 229 12.67 -16.07 -1.23
CA LYS A 229 12.70 -17.48 -0.81
C LYS A 229 14.13 -17.98 -0.53
N GLU A 230 15.13 -17.52 -1.28
CA GLU A 230 16.53 -17.84 -0.99
C GLU A 230 17.02 -17.14 0.28
N LEU A 231 16.67 -15.86 0.47
CA LEU A 231 17.02 -15.12 1.68
C LEU A 231 16.35 -15.71 2.94
N LEU A 232 15.13 -16.25 2.85
CA LEU A 232 14.49 -16.95 3.98
C LEU A 232 15.29 -18.18 4.47
N LYS A 233 16.27 -18.68 3.72
CA LYS A 233 17.18 -19.74 4.21
C LYS A 233 18.29 -19.19 5.11
N GLN A 234 18.57 -17.90 5.01
CA GLN A 234 19.60 -17.18 5.75
C GLN A 234 19.02 -16.35 6.90
N PHE A 235 17.72 -16.02 6.82
CA PHE A 235 16.98 -15.26 7.81
C PHE A 235 15.91 -16.13 8.45
N SER A 236 15.68 -15.95 9.75
CA SER A 236 14.58 -16.60 10.48
C SER A 236 13.28 -15.79 10.45
N ASN A 237 13.27 -14.68 9.71
CA ASN A 237 12.23 -13.66 9.73
C ASN A 237 11.46 -13.64 8.40
N ASP A 238 10.18 -13.27 8.46
CA ASP A 238 9.42 -12.96 7.26
C ASP A 238 9.81 -11.58 6.71
N PHE A 239 9.58 -11.33 5.42
CA PHE A 239 9.87 -10.05 4.78
C PHE A 239 8.60 -9.32 4.36
N LEU A 240 8.47 -8.05 4.78
CA LEU A 240 7.47 -7.11 4.29
C LEU A 240 8.15 -6.06 3.40
N ILE A 241 7.96 -6.15 2.09
CA ILE A 241 8.71 -5.37 1.10
C ILE A 241 7.78 -4.37 0.41
N THR A 242 7.99 -3.07 0.63
CA THR A 242 7.28 -2.02 -0.12
C THR A 242 8.00 -1.72 -1.44
N ARG A 243 7.27 -1.77 -2.56
CA ARG A 243 7.83 -1.82 -3.92
C ARG A 243 7.30 -0.70 -4.82
N SER A 244 7.02 0.46 -4.24
CA SER A 244 6.50 1.63 -4.95
C SER A 244 5.29 1.25 -5.82
N GLU A 245 5.28 1.55 -7.11
CA GLU A 245 4.21 1.23 -8.08
C GLU A 245 3.88 -0.26 -8.18
N ASN A 246 4.79 -1.16 -7.80
CA ASN A 246 4.54 -2.61 -7.78
C ASN A 246 3.86 -3.09 -6.48
N GLY A 247 3.58 -2.20 -5.54
CA GLY A 247 2.77 -2.47 -4.36
C GLY A 247 3.57 -3.01 -3.19
N ILE A 248 3.06 -4.03 -2.52
CA ILE A 248 3.64 -4.62 -1.32
C ILE A 248 3.79 -6.13 -1.54
N SER A 249 4.95 -6.68 -1.20
CA SER A 249 5.16 -8.14 -1.13
C SER A 249 5.34 -8.57 0.31
N TYR A 250 4.77 -9.71 0.68
CA TYR A 250 5.08 -10.44 1.90
C TYR A 250 5.67 -11.80 1.54
N ILE A 251 6.81 -12.13 2.12
CA ILE A 251 7.54 -13.37 1.83
C ILE A 251 7.79 -14.07 3.16
N SER A 252 7.22 -15.27 3.29
CA SER A 252 7.37 -16.12 4.49
C SER A 252 7.60 -17.57 4.09
N SER A 253 8.02 -18.37 5.07
CA SER A 253 8.08 -19.83 4.91
C SER A 253 6.71 -20.46 4.61
N SER A 254 5.63 -19.82 5.07
CA SER A 254 4.25 -20.29 4.88
C SER A 254 3.63 -19.92 3.52
N GLY A 255 4.21 -18.95 2.81
CA GLY A 255 3.68 -18.46 1.55
C GLY A 255 4.18 -17.09 1.15
N VAL A 256 3.89 -16.74 -0.11
CA VAL A 256 4.24 -15.44 -0.71
C VAL A 256 2.96 -14.75 -1.17
N PHE A 257 2.84 -13.48 -0.82
CA PHE A 257 1.68 -12.66 -1.14
C PHE A 257 2.12 -11.35 -1.79
N HIS A 258 1.40 -10.92 -2.81
CA HIS A 258 1.63 -9.65 -3.47
C HIS A 258 0.31 -8.85 -3.47
N SER A 259 0.38 -7.60 -3.00
CA SER A 259 -0.72 -6.65 -3.05
C SER A 259 -0.33 -5.50 -3.98
N PRO A 260 -0.91 -5.39 -5.19
CA PRO A 260 -0.57 -4.31 -6.14
C PRO A 260 -1.07 -2.94 -5.65
N VAL A 261 -0.43 -1.85 -6.11
CA VAL A 261 -0.86 -0.46 -5.78
C VAL A 261 -2.29 -0.19 -6.25
N GLN A 262 -3.05 0.58 -5.46
CA GLN A 262 -4.42 0.99 -5.78
C GLN A 262 -4.59 2.49 -6.07
N VAL A 263 -3.49 3.22 -6.19
CA VAL A 263 -3.45 4.68 -6.39
C VAL A 263 -3.60 5.07 -7.86
N LYS A 264 -4.42 6.09 -8.13
CA LYS A 264 -4.48 6.78 -9.44
C LYS A 264 -3.57 8.02 -9.52
N GLU A 265 -3.28 8.70 -8.40
CA GLU A 265 -2.42 9.91 -8.34
C GLU A 265 -1.45 9.88 -7.14
N VAL A 266 -0.15 10.01 -7.41
CA VAL A 266 0.92 10.07 -6.40
C VAL A 266 1.44 11.51 -6.30
N VAL A 267 1.38 12.09 -5.10
CA VAL A 267 1.82 13.46 -4.82
C VAL A 267 3.18 13.47 -4.11
N ASP A 268 3.35 12.65 -3.07
CA ASP A 268 4.59 12.53 -2.30
C ASP A 268 4.69 11.12 -1.71
N ILE A 269 5.87 10.50 -1.74
CA ILE A 269 6.08 9.14 -1.21
C ILE A 269 6.66 9.13 0.21
N THR A 270 6.93 10.30 0.77
CA THR A 270 7.60 10.45 2.07
C THR A 270 6.74 9.88 3.20
N GLY A 271 7.26 8.89 3.94
CA GLY A 271 6.56 8.29 5.08
C GLY A 271 5.52 7.21 4.72
N ALA A 272 5.35 6.88 3.43
CA ALA A 272 4.46 5.79 3.00
C ALA A 272 4.90 4.43 3.56
N GLY A 273 6.21 4.22 3.71
CA GLY A 273 6.77 3.05 4.37
C GLY A 273 6.27 2.91 5.81
N ASP A 274 6.36 3.99 6.59
CA ASP A 274 5.92 3.99 7.99
C ASP A 274 4.40 3.72 8.09
N THR A 275 3.62 4.28 7.16
CA THR A 275 2.17 4.03 7.07
C THR A 275 1.86 2.54 6.83
N VAL A 276 2.55 1.93 5.87
CA VAL A 276 2.43 0.48 5.61
C VAL A 276 2.80 -0.33 6.86
N CYS A 277 3.90 0.02 7.52
CA CYS A 277 4.37 -0.70 8.71
C CYS A 277 3.34 -0.60 9.84
N ALA A 278 2.82 0.60 10.11
CA ALA A 278 1.82 0.84 11.14
C ALA A 278 0.52 0.07 10.89
N MET A 279 -0.05 0.18 9.69
CA MET A 279 -1.31 -0.50 9.34
C MET A 279 -1.14 -2.03 9.38
N PHE A 280 -0.05 -2.54 8.81
CA PHE A 280 0.25 -3.98 8.84
C PHE A 280 0.35 -4.50 10.27
N ALA A 281 1.06 -3.76 11.14
CA ALA A 281 1.26 -4.14 12.53
C ALA A 281 -0.06 -4.26 13.30
N VAL A 282 -0.94 -3.24 13.22
CA VAL A 282 -2.23 -3.27 13.93
C VAL A 282 -3.18 -4.32 13.35
N ALA A 283 -3.22 -4.48 12.02
CA ALA A 283 -4.03 -5.50 11.37
C ALA A 283 -3.63 -6.92 11.80
N ARG A 284 -2.32 -7.19 11.87
CA ARG A 284 -1.82 -8.49 12.34
C ARG A 284 -2.06 -8.69 13.83
N ALA A 285 -1.90 -7.66 14.65
CA ALA A 285 -2.10 -7.73 16.09
C ALA A 285 -3.55 -8.06 16.49
N VAL A 286 -4.54 -7.55 15.76
CA VAL A 286 -5.96 -7.92 15.98
C VAL A 286 -6.34 -9.28 15.37
N GLY A 287 -5.39 -9.96 14.70
CA GLY A 287 -5.54 -11.32 14.18
C GLY A 287 -5.96 -11.44 12.71
N LEU A 288 -5.92 -10.36 11.91
CA LEU A 288 -6.29 -10.45 10.48
C LEU A 288 -5.25 -11.24 9.68
N ASP A 289 -5.68 -12.01 8.68
CA ASP A 289 -4.75 -12.75 7.83
C ASP A 289 -3.79 -11.84 7.03
N ILE A 290 -2.71 -12.42 6.50
CA ILE A 290 -1.68 -11.68 5.76
C ILE A 290 -2.28 -10.97 4.53
N PRO A 291 -3.06 -11.64 3.64
CA PRO A 291 -3.64 -10.96 2.47
C PRO A 291 -4.46 -9.72 2.84
N THR A 292 -5.32 -9.82 3.85
CA THR A 292 -6.18 -8.72 4.30
C THR A 292 -5.34 -7.60 4.92
N SER A 293 -4.34 -7.95 5.74
CA SER A 293 -3.43 -6.98 6.34
C SER A 293 -2.64 -6.20 5.28
N LEU A 294 -2.16 -6.87 4.23
CA LEU A 294 -1.46 -6.23 3.12
C LEU A 294 -2.37 -5.30 2.32
N HIS A 295 -3.59 -5.74 2.05
CA HIS A 295 -4.56 -4.93 1.32
C HIS A 295 -4.92 -3.64 2.08
N LEU A 296 -5.24 -3.73 3.37
CA LEU A 296 -5.47 -2.56 4.23
C LEU A 296 -4.25 -1.64 4.30
N SER A 297 -3.05 -2.21 4.37
CA SER A 297 -1.80 -1.43 4.36
C SER A 297 -1.58 -0.70 3.06
N ASN A 298 -1.96 -1.30 1.93
CA ASN A 298 -1.87 -0.70 0.62
C ASN A 298 -2.91 0.41 0.43
N LEU A 299 -4.13 0.26 0.95
CA LEU A 299 -5.13 1.32 1.00
C LEU A 299 -4.66 2.50 1.84
N ALA A 300 -4.11 2.25 3.03
CA ALA A 300 -3.55 3.30 3.89
C ALA A 300 -2.39 4.03 3.20
N ALA A 301 -1.45 3.28 2.60
CA ALA A 301 -0.37 3.87 1.81
C ALA A 301 -0.90 4.70 0.64
N SER A 302 -1.97 4.26 -0.01
CA SER A 302 -2.60 4.96 -1.13
C SER A 302 -3.13 6.34 -0.73
N ILE A 303 -3.70 6.44 0.47
CA ILE A 303 -4.14 7.72 1.04
C ILE A 303 -2.92 8.58 1.40
N ALA A 304 -1.92 8.00 2.06
CA ALA A 304 -0.73 8.73 2.48
C ALA A 304 0.00 9.38 1.30
N VAL A 305 0.21 8.63 0.20
CA VAL A 305 0.96 9.15 -0.95
C VAL A 305 0.23 10.19 -1.78
N SER A 306 -1.09 10.36 -1.56
CA SER A 306 -1.89 11.40 -2.20
C SER A 306 -1.70 12.79 -1.57
N ARG A 307 -0.88 12.90 -0.52
CA ARG A 307 -0.65 14.12 0.26
C ARG A 307 0.82 14.43 0.36
N ARG A 308 1.18 15.69 0.56
CA ARG A 308 2.58 16.13 0.75
C ARG A 308 3.04 15.95 2.19
N GLY A 309 4.30 15.56 2.35
CA GLY A 309 4.98 15.42 3.64
C GLY A 309 4.65 14.11 4.36
N THR A 310 5.16 13.94 5.57
CA THR A 310 4.78 12.82 6.43
C THR A 310 3.36 13.07 6.93
N VAL A 311 2.41 12.28 6.44
CA VAL A 311 1.01 12.31 6.90
C VAL A 311 0.68 11.03 7.66
N SER A 312 -0.29 11.12 8.57
CA SER A 312 -0.89 9.96 9.21
C SER A 312 -2.29 9.73 8.65
N VAL A 313 -2.67 8.47 8.49
CA VAL A 313 -3.96 8.06 7.93
C VAL A 313 -4.87 7.52 9.04
N THR A 314 -6.12 7.97 9.05
CA THR A 314 -7.15 7.52 9.99
C THR A 314 -7.89 6.29 9.48
N LEU A 315 -8.51 5.53 10.38
CA LEU A 315 -9.36 4.41 9.98
C LEU A 315 -10.57 4.87 9.15
N ASP A 316 -11.19 5.99 9.48
CA ASP A 316 -12.35 6.51 8.73
C ASP A 316 -12.01 6.79 7.25
N GLU A 317 -10.79 7.25 6.97
CA GLU A 317 -10.32 7.46 5.60
C GLU A 317 -10.13 6.15 4.83
N VAL A 318 -9.59 5.13 5.50
CA VAL A 318 -9.44 3.77 4.92
C VAL A 318 -10.82 3.16 4.67
N GLU A 319 -11.76 3.29 5.62
CA GLU A 319 -13.15 2.88 5.47
C GLU A 319 -13.81 3.56 4.27
N GLY A 320 -13.55 4.85 4.06
CA GLY A 320 -14.01 5.61 2.91
C GLY A 320 -13.56 4.98 1.58
N LEU A 321 -12.31 4.51 1.49
CA LEU A 321 -11.81 3.81 0.31
C LEU A 321 -12.43 2.42 0.15
N ILE A 322 -12.56 1.63 1.23
CA ILE A 322 -13.21 0.30 1.19
C ILE A 322 -14.65 0.44 0.67
N ASN A 323 -15.38 1.44 1.17
CA ASN A 323 -16.73 1.75 0.70
C ASN A 323 -16.74 2.22 -0.76
N SER A 324 -15.71 2.94 -1.23
CA SER A 324 -15.59 3.33 -2.63
C SER A 324 -15.40 2.14 -3.57
N GLU A 325 -14.67 1.09 -3.15
CA GLU A 325 -14.55 -0.14 -3.93
C GLU A 325 -15.88 -0.88 -4.05
N LYS A 326 -16.66 -0.92 -2.95
CA LYS A 326 -18.03 -1.44 -2.97
C LYS A 326 -18.92 -0.68 -3.95
N ARG A 327 -18.75 0.65 -4.08
CA ARG A 327 -19.46 1.47 -5.07
C ARG A 327 -19.10 1.17 -6.53
N LYS A 328 -18.06 0.39 -6.81
CA LYS A 328 -17.82 -0.10 -8.17
C LYS A 328 -18.75 -1.25 -8.54
N ILE A 329 -19.21 -2.04 -7.57
CA ILE A 329 -20.19 -3.11 -7.80
C ILE A 329 -21.57 -2.48 -7.71
N VAL A 330 -22.24 -2.35 -8.84
CA VAL A 330 -23.49 -1.60 -8.96
C VAL A 330 -24.58 -2.43 -9.62
N SER A 331 -25.83 -2.12 -9.28
CA SER A 331 -26.99 -2.63 -10.01
C SER A 331 -27.07 -2.01 -11.41
N LEU A 332 -27.83 -2.66 -12.30
CA LEU A 332 -28.07 -2.13 -13.65
C LEU A 332 -28.73 -0.75 -13.61
N GLU A 333 -29.70 -0.53 -12.72
CA GLU A 333 -30.39 0.77 -12.58
C GLU A 333 -29.45 1.89 -12.12
N GLU A 334 -28.58 1.62 -11.15
CA GLU A 334 -27.54 2.59 -10.75
C GLU A 334 -26.56 2.85 -11.90
N LEU A 335 -26.15 1.80 -12.61
CA LEU A 335 -25.20 1.91 -13.71
C LEU A 335 -25.77 2.72 -14.88
N LYS A 336 -27.08 2.68 -15.14
CA LYS A 336 -27.75 3.52 -16.13
C LYS A 336 -27.64 5.00 -15.79
N GLU A 337 -27.87 5.36 -14.53
CA GLU A 337 -27.71 6.75 -14.07
C GLU A 337 -26.24 7.21 -14.09
N ILE A 338 -25.32 6.33 -13.69
CA ILE A 338 -23.87 6.58 -13.74
C ILE A 338 -23.41 6.82 -15.19
N THR A 339 -23.76 5.91 -16.11
CA THR A 339 -23.35 6.01 -17.52
C THR A 339 -23.94 7.24 -18.20
N LYS A 340 -25.19 7.62 -17.89
CA LYS A 340 -25.79 8.87 -18.35
C LYS A 340 -24.98 10.09 -17.92
N LYS A 341 -24.62 10.19 -16.64
CA LYS A 341 -23.80 11.30 -16.11
C LYS A 341 -22.40 11.32 -16.72
N LEU A 342 -21.76 10.16 -16.86
CA LEU A 342 -20.43 10.05 -17.47
C LEU A 342 -20.42 10.57 -18.91
N ARG A 343 -21.45 10.23 -19.69
CA ARG A 343 -21.62 10.77 -21.04
C ARG A 343 -21.85 12.28 -21.07
N THR A 344 -22.67 12.81 -20.16
CA THR A 344 -22.86 14.27 -20.03
C THR A 344 -21.52 14.98 -19.76
N ASN A 345 -20.60 14.31 -19.06
CA ASN A 345 -19.26 14.80 -18.78
C ASN A 345 -18.23 14.45 -19.89
N GLY A 346 -18.68 14.00 -21.06
CA GLY A 346 -17.83 13.68 -22.21
C GLY A 346 -16.93 12.45 -22.04
N LYS A 347 -17.21 11.57 -21.06
CA LYS A 347 -16.42 10.35 -20.83
C LYS A 347 -16.82 9.25 -21.80
N LYS A 348 -15.81 8.55 -22.32
CA LYS A 348 -15.95 7.40 -23.23
C LYS A 348 -15.99 6.09 -22.45
N ILE A 349 -17.05 5.32 -22.64
CA ILE A 349 -17.35 4.09 -21.91
C ILE A 349 -16.95 2.88 -22.75
N VAL A 350 -16.16 2.02 -22.12
CA VAL A 350 -15.76 0.70 -22.60
C VAL A 350 -16.52 -0.35 -21.80
N PHE A 351 -17.09 -1.32 -22.48
CA PHE A 351 -17.78 -2.45 -21.86
C PHE A 351 -17.13 -3.77 -22.29
N THR A 352 -16.98 -4.69 -21.35
CA THR A 352 -16.67 -6.09 -21.63
C THR A 352 -17.47 -6.98 -20.71
N ASN A 353 -17.61 -8.27 -21.04
CA ASN A 353 -18.31 -9.22 -20.20
C ASN A 353 -17.61 -10.58 -20.15
N GLY A 354 -17.88 -11.36 -19.11
CA GLY A 354 -17.42 -12.73 -19.01
C GLY A 354 -17.69 -13.39 -17.67
N CYS A 355 -17.28 -14.65 -17.56
CA CYS A 355 -17.45 -15.42 -16.33
C CYS A 355 -16.42 -15.06 -15.26
N PHE A 356 -15.16 -14.78 -15.64
CA PHE A 356 -14.06 -14.48 -14.70
C PHE A 356 -13.98 -15.45 -13.51
N ASP A 357 -14.11 -16.76 -13.78
CA ASP A 357 -14.23 -17.78 -12.73
C ASP A 357 -13.00 -17.88 -11.84
N ILE A 358 -11.83 -18.09 -12.45
CA ILE A 358 -10.53 -17.97 -11.77
C ILE A 358 -9.76 -16.90 -12.52
N LEU A 359 -9.42 -15.81 -11.83
CA LEU A 359 -8.59 -14.76 -12.43
C LEU A 359 -7.17 -15.25 -12.61
N HIS A 360 -6.56 -14.85 -13.72
CA HIS A 360 -5.18 -15.17 -14.06
C HIS A 360 -4.61 -14.00 -14.87
N HIS A 361 -3.29 -14.00 -15.08
CA HIS A 361 -2.58 -12.90 -15.74
C HIS A 361 -3.17 -12.50 -17.12
N GLY A 362 -3.71 -13.45 -17.87
CA GLY A 362 -4.40 -13.18 -19.14
C GLY A 362 -5.63 -12.27 -19.00
N HIS A 363 -6.40 -12.39 -17.90
CA HIS A 363 -7.50 -11.46 -17.61
C HIS A 363 -6.98 -10.06 -17.26
N LEU A 364 -5.87 -9.97 -16.52
CA LEU A 364 -5.28 -8.68 -16.15
C LEU A 364 -4.80 -7.91 -17.38
N TYR A 365 -4.09 -8.59 -18.29
CA TYR A 365 -3.67 -8.00 -19.56
C TYR A 365 -4.88 -7.57 -20.40
N PHE A 366 -5.86 -8.45 -20.56
CA PHE A 366 -7.08 -8.15 -21.32
C PHE A 366 -7.84 -6.92 -20.78
N LEU A 367 -8.03 -6.83 -19.46
CA LEU A 367 -8.74 -5.71 -18.84
C LEU A 367 -7.93 -4.41 -18.93
N SER A 368 -6.60 -4.48 -18.86
CA SER A 368 -5.71 -3.33 -19.08
C SER A 368 -5.82 -2.81 -20.51
N GLU A 369 -5.75 -3.69 -21.50
CA GLU A 369 -5.92 -3.34 -22.91
C GLU A 369 -7.34 -2.84 -23.21
N ALA A 370 -8.37 -3.39 -22.56
CA ALA A 370 -9.73 -2.89 -22.69
C ALA A 370 -9.85 -1.46 -22.14
N LYS A 371 -9.29 -1.22 -20.95
CA LYS A 371 -9.30 0.08 -20.27
C LYS A 371 -8.61 1.17 -21.10
N SER A 372 -7.53 0.85 -21.82
CA SER A 372 -6.80 1.85 -22.62
C SER A 372 -7.59 2.44 -23.80
N LEU A 373 -8.73 1.83 -24.18
CA LEU A 373 -9.56 2.25 -25.31
C LEU A 373 -10.54 3.39 -24.97
N GLY A 374 -10.72 3.70 -23.69
CA GLY A 374 -11.63 4.76 -23.22
C GLY A 374 -11.38 5.20 -21.79
N ASP A 375 -12.27 6.04 -21.25
CA ASP A 375 -12.11 6.65 -19.94
C ASP A 375 -12.63 5.77 -18.81
N ILE A 376 -13.63 4.93 -19.07
CA ILE A 376 -14.34 4.13 -18.07
C ILE A 376 -14.47 2.69 -18.58
N LEU A 377 -14.04 1.71 -17.78
CA LEU A 377 -14.23 0.30 -18.06
C LEU A 377 -15.30 -0.29 -17.14
N ILE A 378 -16.36 -0.81 -17.76
CA ILE A 378 -17.45 -1.54 -17.13
C ILE A 378 -17.31 -3.02 -17.47
N VAL A 379 -17.37 -3.88 -16.45
CA VAL A 379 -17.34 -5.34 -16.62
C VAL A 379 -18.72 -5.94 -16.28
N GLY A 380 -19.38 -6.50 -17.28
CA GLY A 380 -20.53 -7.39 -17.09
C GLY A 380 -20.07 -8.76 -16.62
N LEU A 381 -20.40 -9.13 -15.40
CA LEU A 381 -20.06 -10.42 -14.82
C LEU A 381 -21.25 -11.39 -14.88
N ASN A 382 -21.07 -12.55 -15.49
CA ASN A 382 -22.13 -13.58 -15.48
C ASN A 382 -22.40 -14.06 -14.04
N SER A 383 -23.68 -14.21 -13.70
CA SER A 383 -24.15 -14.80 -12.44
C SER A 383 -23.69 -16.25 -12.26
N ASP A 384 -23.87 -16.83 -11.08
CA ASP A 384 -23.58 -18.24 -10.83
C ASP A 384 -24.48 -19.16 -11.64
N ALA A 385 -25.75 -18.81 -11.78
CA ALA A 385 -26.70 -19.55 -12.61
C ALA A 385 -26.33 -19.47 -14.10
N GLY A 386 -26.01 -18.27 -14.60
CA GLY A 386 -25.56 -18.05 -15.97
C GLY A 386 -24.28 -18.81 -16.30
N VAL A 387 -23.27 -18.80 -15.41
CA VAL A 387 -22.04 -19.59 -15.63
C VAL A 387 -22.33 -21.10 -15.62
N ARG A 388 -23.18 -21.58 -14.71
CA ARG A 388 -23.56 -23.00 -14.66
C ARG A 388 -24.27 -23.45 -15.94
N LYS A 389 -25.17 -22.62 -16.47
CA LYS A 389 -25.85 -22.88 -17.75
C LYS A 389 -24.88 -22.89 -18.93
N LEU A 390 -23.90 -21.97 -18.95
CA LEU A 390 -22.90 -21.85 -20.02
C LEU A 390 -21.82 -22.94 -19.99
N LYS A 391 -21.43 -23.43 -18.80
CA LYS A 391 -20.25 -24.28 -18.61
C LYS A 391 -20.52 -25.65 -17.96
N GLY A 392 -21.75 -25.92 -17.52
CA GLY A 392 -22.16 -27.18 -16.90
C GLY A 392 -22.07 -27.22 -15.38
N GLU A 393 -22.54 -28.32 -14.79
CA GLU A 393 -22.50 -28.55 -13.34
C GLU A 393 -21.05 -28.61 -12.83
N GLY A 394 -20.77 -27.95 -11.70
CA GLY A 394 -19.41 -27.81 -11.13
C GLY A 394 -18.69 -26.51 -11.49
N ARG A 395 -19.29 -25.65 -12.31
CA ARG A 395 -18.86 -24.25 -12.55
C ARG A 395 -20.00 -23.27 -12.20
N PRO A 396 -19.70 -22.06 -11.72
CA PRO A 396 -18.36 -21.54 -11.42
C PRO A 396 -17.75 -22.19 -10.18
N ARG A 397 -16.41 -22.20 -10.10
CA ARG A 397 -15.67 -22.60 -8.89
C ARG A 397 -15.74 -21.54 -7.81
N MET A 398 -15.87 -20.28 -8.21
CA MET A 398 -15.99 -19.15 -7.30
C MET A 398 -17.37 -18.47 -7.42
N PRO A 399 -18.07 -18.20 -6.30
CA PRO A 399 -19.36 -17.51 -6.34
C PRO A 399 -19.28 -16.12 -7.00
N GLN A 400 -20.36 -15.70 -7.65
CA GLN A 400 -20.45 -14.50 -8.50
C GLN A 400 -20.00 -13.25 -7.79
N HIS A 401 -20.34 -13.12 -6.53
CA HIS A 401 -20.00 -11.94 -5.78
C HIS A 401 -18.51 -11.92 -5.40
N ALA A 402 -17.85 -13.07 -5.22
CA ALA A 402 -16.40 -13.09 -4.99
C ALA A 402 -15.64 -12.74 -6.29
N ARG A 403 -16.15 -13.21 -7.44
CA ARG A 403 -15.68 -12.80 -8.76
C ARG A 403 -15.83 -11.29 -9.00
N ALA A 404 -16.97 -10.71 -8.62
CA ALA A 404 -17.22 -9.27 -8.74
C ALA A 404 -16.26 -8.43 -7.90
N GLU A 405 -15.96 -8.87 -6.69
CA GLU A 405 -15.05 -8.19 -5.77
C GLU A 405 -13.61 -8.19 -6.29
N LEU A 406 -13.13 -9.34 -6.78
CA LEU A 406 -11.80 -9.40 -7.39
C LEU A 406 -11.69 -8.47 -8.61
N LEU A 407 -12.74 -8.36 -9.41
CA LEU A 407 -12.79 -7.42 -10.54
C LEU A 407 -12.81 -5.97 -10.06
N ALA A 408 -13.61 -5.63 -9.05
CA ALA A 408 -13.70 -4.28 -8.50
C ALA A 408 -12.38 -3.80 -7.87
N ALA A 409 -11.61 -4.71 -7.27
CA ALA A 409 -10.30 -4.43 -6.69
C ALA A 409 -9.23 -4.07 -7.76
N LEU A 410 -9.46 -4.40 -9.04
CA LEU A 410 -8.56 -4.02 -10.13
C LEU A 410 -8.66 -2.53 -10.41
N SER A 411 -7.51 -1.86 -10.47
CA SER A 411 -7.42 -0.44 -10.80
C SER A 411 -7.93 -0.11 -12.21
N THR A 412 -7.88 -1.08 -13.12
CA THR A 412 -8.35 -0.97 -14.51
C THR A 412 -9.87 -1.04 -14.64
N VAL A 413 -10.59 -1.58 -13.64
CA VAL A 413 -12.05 -1.73 -13.66
C VAL A 413 -12.69 -0.61 -12.84
N ASP A 414 -13.61 0.14 -13.45
CA ASP A 414 -14.33 1.22 -12.77
C ASP A 414 -15.68 0.76 -12.25
N TYR A 415 -16.41 -0.11 -12.97
CA TYR A 415 -17.67 -0.69 -12.50
C TYR A 415 -17.82 -2.16 -12.86
N VAL A 416 -18.52 -2.90 -12.00
CA VAL A 416 -18.90 -4.30 -12.20
C VAL A 416 -20.41 -4.42 -12.04
N VAL A 417 -21.07 -5.04 -13.00
CA VAL A 417 -22.51 -5.36 -12.95
C VAL A 417 -22.71 -6.85 -13.13
N ILE A 418 -23.48 -7.47 -12.23
CA ILE A 418 -23.80 -8.91 -12.33
C ILE A 418 -25.07 -9.08 -13.15
N PHE A 419 -25.07 -10.03 -14.09
CA PHE A 419 -26.23 -10.32 -14.94
C PHE A 419 -26.45 -11.81 -15.13
N ASP A 420 -27.71 -12.20 -15.34
CA ASP A 420 -28.15 -13.61 -15.35
C ASP A 420 -28.39 -14.18 -16.77
N ASN A 421 -28.31 -13.33 -17.80
CA ASN A 421 -28.58 -13.72 -19.19
C ASN A 421 -27.42 -14.49 -19.84
N ASP A 422 -27.74 -15.29 -20.87
CA ASP A 422 -26.77 -16.07 -21.64
C ASP A 422 -25.77 -15.18 -22.38
N THR A 423 -26.23 -14.00 -22.81
CA THR A 423 -25.48 -12.95 -23.50
C THR A 423 -25.60 -11.63 -22.73
N ALA A 424 -24.69 -10.70 -22.98
CA ALA A 424 -24.76 -9.36 -22.38
C ALA A 424 -25.57 -8.38 -23.25
N GLU A 425 -26.42 -8.86 -24.16
CA GLU A 425 -27.17 -8.03 -25.11
C GLU A 425 -28.01 -6.96 -24.42
N SER A 426 -28.80 -7.33 -23.42
CA SER A 426 -29.62 -6.37 -22.67
C SER A 426 -28.77 -5.33 -21.93
N LEU A 427 -27.63 -5.72 -21.35
CA LEU A 427 -26.71 -4.77 -20.73
C LEU A 427 -26.14 -3.79 -21.77
N VAL A 428 -25.77 -4.29 -22.95
CA VAL A 428 -25.22 -3.46 -24.03
C VAL A 428 -26.27 -2.51 -24.60
N ASP A 429 -27.50 -2.97 -24.78
CA ASP A 429 -28.60 -2.15 -25.29
C ASP A 429 -29.03 -1.06 -24.31
N GLU A 430 -29.07 -1.37 -23.01
CA GLU A 430 -29.43 -0.41 -21.97
C GLU A 430 -28.29 0.58 -21.67
N LEU A 431 -27.05 0.09 -21.60
CA LEU A 431 -25.90 0.92 -21.25
C LEU A 431 -25.33 1.67 -22.45
N LYS A 432 -25.53 1.19 -23.69
CA LYS A 432 -25.05 1.76 -24.97
C LYS A 432 -23.56 2.16 -25.00
N PRO A 433 -22.62 1.31 -24.55
CA PRO A 433 -21.20 1.67 -24.48
C PRO A 433 -20.62 2.07 -25.84
N GLU A 434 -19.73 3.08 -25.88
CA GLU A 434 -19.10 3.52 -27.12
C GLU A 434 -18.13 2.46 -27.68
N ILE A 435 -17.57 1.63 -26.80
CA ILE A 435 -16.70 0.51 -27.19
C ILE A 435 -17.13 -0.77 -26.47
N TYR A 436 -17.33 -1.83 -27.22
CA TYR A 436 -17.46 -3.19 -26.70
C TYR A 436 -16.20 -4.00 -27.00
N VAL A 437 -15.69 -4.72 -25.99
CA VAL A 437 -14.41 -5.43 -26.08
C VAL A 437 -14.60 -6.92 -25.79
N LYS A 438 -14.03 -7.76 -26.66
CA LYS A 438 -13.90 -9.21 -26.45
C LYS A 438 -12.51 -9.73 -26.78
N GLY A 439 -12.17 -10.92 -26.29
CA GLY A 439 -10.94 -11.61 -26.70
C GLY A 439 -11.08 -12.17 -28.12
N LYS A 440 -9.98 -12.23 -28.88
CA LYS A 440 -9.93 -12.79 -30.25
C LYS A 440 -10.28 -14.28 -30.39
N ASP A 441 -10.51 -14.99 -29.27
CA ASP A 441 -11.05 -16.36 -29.28
C ASP A 441 -12.48 -16.44 -29.85
N TYR A 442 -13.15 -15.30 -30.03
CA TYR A 442 -14.51 -15.18 -30.58
C TYR A 442 -14.46 -14.58 -32.00
N LYS A 443 -15.33 -15.06 -32.89
CA LYS A 443 -15.53 -14.47 -34.23
C LYS A 443 -16.50 -13.29 -34.14
N MET A 444 -16.19 -12.15 -34.78
CA MET A 444 -17.01 -10.93 -34.78
C MET A 444 -18.46 -11.20 -35.20
N GLU A 445 -18.65 -12.07 -36.20
CA GLU A 445 -19.94 -12.38 -36.81
C GLU A 445 -20.87 -13.19 -35.88
N ALA A 446 -20.30 -13.77 -34.82
CA ALA A 446 -20.98 -14.63 -33.85
C ALA A 446 -21.23 -13.96 -32.49
N LEU A 447 -20.99 -12.65 -32.36
CA LEU A 447 -21.25 -11.88 -31.14
C LEU A 447 -22.54 -11.07 -31.29
N PRO A 448 -23.66 -11.46 -30.65
CA PRO A 448 -24.91 -10.70 -30.70
C PRO A 448 -24.75 -9.26 -30.23
N GLU A 449 -23.93 -9.03 -29.19
CA GLU A 449 -23.63 -7.71 -28.64
C GLU A 449 -22.99 -6.78 -29.68
N ALA A 450 -22.16 -7.32 -30.59
CA ALA A 450 -21.48 -6.51 -31.61
C ALA A 450 -22.47 -5.86 -32.59
N ARG A 451 -23.58 -6.55 -32.90
CA ARG A 451 -24.64 -6.01 -33.76
C ARG A 451 -25.36 -4.85 -33.10
N ILE A 452 -25.66 -4.98 -31.81
CA ILE A 452 -26.31 -3.93 -31.01
C ILE A 452 -25.39 -2.70 -30.95
N VAL A 453 -24.11 -2.89 -30.64
CA VAL A 453 -23.11 -1.81 -30.56
C VAL A 453 -23.01 -1.03 -31.86
N GLN A 454 -22.99 -1.73 -33.00
CA GLN A 454 -22.94 -1.12 -34.32
C GLN A 454 -24.22 -0.34 -34.66
N SER A 455 -25.38 -0.80 -34.20
CA SER A 455 -26.68 -0.18 -34.52
C SER A 455 -26.81 1.28 -34.04
N TYR A 456 -26.09 1.65 -32.98
CA TYR A 456 -26.04 3.03 -32.45
C TYR A 456 -24.70 3.73 -32.70
N GLY A 457 -23.82 3.16 -33.55
CA GLY A 457 -22.55 3.78 -33.96
C GLY A 457 -21.36 3.52 -33.03
N GLY A 458 -21.48 2.62 -32.06
CA GLY A 458 -20.36 2.17 -31.22
C GLY A 458 -19.38 1.26 -31.98
N LYS A 459 -18.23 0.96 -31.36
CA LYS A 459 -17.18 0.12 -31.95
C LYS A 459 -17.02 -1.19 -31.19
N THR A 460 -16.86 -2.30 -31.91
CA THR A 460 -16.45 -3.57 -31.30
C THR A 460 -14.97 -3.81 -31.59
N ILE A 461 -14.20 -4.11 -30.55
CA ILE A 461 -12.75 -4.35 -30.64
C ILE A 461 -12.42 -5.74 -30.09
N LEU A 462 -11.62 -6.50 -30.84
CA LEU A 462 -11.11 -7.80 -30.41
C LEU A 462 -9.64 -7.71 -29.99
N ILE A 463 -9.36 -8.02 -28.73
CA ILE A 463 -8.00 -8.01 -28.15
C ILE A 463 -7.34 -9.37 -28.31
N ASP A 464 -6.09 -9.38 -28.79
CA ASP A 464 -5.28 -10.59 -28.93
C ASP A 464 -4.67 -10.97 -27.57
N LEU A 465 -4.97 -12.17 -27.07
CA LEU A 465 -4.37 -12.68 -25.83
C LEU A 465 -3.00 -13.31 -26.15
N ARG A 466 -2.01 -12.47 -26.48
CA ARG A 466 -0.61 -12.90 -26.65
C ARG A 466 0.26 -12.31 -25.55
N THR A 467 1.08 -13.14 -24.93
CA THR A 467 2.18 -12.68 -24.07
C THR A 467 3.40 -12.31 -24.91
N GLU A 468 4.34 -11.54 -24.33
CA GLU A 468 5.63 -11.16 -24.94
C GLU A 468 6.46 -12.34 -25.49
N LYS A 469 6.16 -13.58 -25.10
CA LYS A 469 6.84 -14.81 -25.59
C LYS A 469 6.08 -15.57 -26.68
N GLY A 470 5.04 -15.00 -27.29
CA GLY A 470 4.38 -15.56 -28.48
C GLY A 470 3.58 -16.86 -28.26
N LYS A 471 3.44 -17.35 -27.02
CA LYS A 471 2.51 -18.46 -26.71
C LYS A 471 1.08 -17.94 -26.63
N LYS A 472 0.18 -18.56 -27.40
CA LYS A 472 -1.27 -18.37 -27.28
C LYS A 472 -1.70 -18.77 -25.87
N ILE A 473 -2.47 -17.91 -25.23
CA ILE A 473 -3.19 -18.24 -24.01
C ILE A 473 -4.66 -18.22 -24.40
N SER A 474 -5.20 -19.38 -24.75
CA SER A 474 -6.62 -19.48 -25.03
C SER A 474 -7.40 -19.45 -23.71
N SER A 475 -8.55 -18.79 -23.71
CA SER A 475 -9.55 -18.96 -22.66
C SER A 475 -10.01 -20.43 -22.47
N ARG A 476 -9.67 -21.30 -23.43
CA ARG A 476 -9.89 -22.76 -23.37
C ARG A 476 -8.78 -23.53 -22.64
N ASP A 477 -7.60 -22.96 -22.47
CA ASP A 477 -6.44 -23.66 -21.87
C ASP A 477 -6.57 -23.81 -20.34
N PHE A 478 -7.59 -23.20 -19.74
CA PHE A 478 -7.89 -23.27 -18.31
C PHE A 478 -9.30 -23.79 -18.00
N ARG A 479 -9.95 -24.47 -18.98
CA ARG A 479 -11.29 -25.06 -18.80
C ARG A 479 -11.30 -26.19 -17.79
#